data_AF-A0A428YUQ1-F1
#
_entry.id   AF-A0A428YUQ1-F1
#
_cell.length_a   1.000
_cell.length_b   1.000
_cell.length_c   1.000
_cell.angle_alpha   90.00
_cell.angle_beta   90.00
_cell.angle_gamma   90.00
#
_symmetry.space_group_name_H-M   'P 1'
#
loop_
_entity.id
_entity.type
_entity.pdbx_description
1 polymer ?
#
loop_
_entity_poly.entity_id
_entity_poly.type
_entity_poly.pdbx_seq_one_letter_code
_entity_poly.pdbx_strand_id
1 'polypeptide(L)'
;MGCVHRGTARRRTGGILGLLRLLDDKEIREAIEYDLLTIGIDLGDLYTSQLTIRRFRVLITGLPGSSRFHAVVRRRLEKEGVQATPIEQLPGDHWSTTDHLVATVADKIEALMWMQADPQSRGSEPNWLPRPGQAARKPKGAKAWFAALGIGDAPTET
;
A
#
# COMPACT_ATOMS: atom_id res chain seq x y z
N MET A 1 7.33 -46.71 -2.95
CA MET A 1 6.41 -45.64 -3.40
C MET A 1 5.75 -45.07 -2.15
N GLY A 2 6.12 -43.94 -1.55
CA GLY A 2 6.81 -42.77 -2.05
C GLY A 2 5.80 -41.63 -2.24
N CYS A 3 5.44 -40.91 -1.17
CA CYS A 3 5.25 -39.45 -1.17
C CYS A 3 4.92 -38.94 0.25
N VAL A 4 5.93 -38.59 1.03
CA VAL A 4 5.75 -37.76 2.24
C VAL A 4 5.81 -36.32 1.77
N HIS A 5 4.67 -35.62 1.80
CA HIS A 5 4.59 -34.19 1.55
C HIS A 5 5.33 -33.47 2.69
N ARG A 6 6.60 -33.14 2.44
CA ARG A 6 7.41 -32.29 3.32
C ARG A 6 6.87 -30.87 3.23
N GLY A 7 6.05 -30.48 4.20
CA GLY A 7 5.72 -29.08 4.45
C GLY A 7 7.01 -28.28 4.60
N THR A 8 7.19 -27.28 3.74
CA THR A 8 8.35 -26.39 3.75
C THR A 8 8.35 -25.56 5.03
N ALA A 9 9.19 -25.95 5.99
CA ALA A 9 9.47 -25.17 7.17
C ALA A 9 10.02 -23.79 6.76
N ARG A 10 9.28 -22.73 7.10
CA ARG A 10 9.74 -21.33 7.04
C ARG A 10 11.04 -21.21 7.85
N ARG A 11 12.20 -21.25 7.20
CA ARG A 11 13.48 -20.96 7.85
C ARG A 11 13.52 -19.46 8.14
N ARG A 12 13.14 -19.08 9.37
CA ARG A 12 13.43 -17.77 9.96
C ARG A 12 14.95 -17.60 10.00
N THR A 13 15.51 -17.05 8.93
CA THR A 13 16.93 -16.65 8.91
C THR A 13 16.98 -15.24 9.49
N GLY A 14 16.84 -15.15 10.82
CA GLY A 14 17.05 -13.90 11.54
C GLY A 14 18.55 -13.68 11.80
N GLY A 15 18.97 -12.41 11.85
CA GLY A 15 20.34 -12.02 12.18
C GLY A 15 21.22 -11.69 10.97
N ILE A 16 22.55 -11.75 11.15
CA ILE A 16 23.53 -11.29 10.16
C ILE A 16 23.44 -12.04 8.82
N LEU A 17 23.08 -13.33 8.84
CA LEU A 17 22.85 -14.12 7.62
C LEU A 17 21.62 -13.66 6.83
N GLY A 18 20.59 -13.19 7.51
CA GLY A 18 19.44 -12.58 6.86
C GLY A 18 19.82 -11.25 6.19
N LEU A 19 20.66 -10.46 6.84
CA LEU A 19 21.18 -9.22 6.28
C LEU A 19 22.08 -9.48 5.06
N LEU A 20 22.99 -10.45 5.11
CA LEU A 20 23.84 -10.79 3.97
C LEU A 20 23.01 -11.24 2.77
N ARG A 21 22.00 -12.09 2.97
CA ARG A 21 21.06 -12.47 1.90
C ARG A 21 20.30 -11.28 1.31
N LEU A 22 20.00 -10.29 2.15
CA LEU A 22 19.31 -9.07 1.74
C LEU A 22 20.23 -8.14 0.93
N LEU A 23 21.53 -8.10 1.25
CA LEU A 23 22.55 -7.33 0.53
C LEU A 23 23.10 -8.04 -0.72
N ASP A 24 22.99 -9.37 -0.79
CA ASP A 24 23.34 -10.17 -1.97
C ASP A 24 22.37 -9.91 -3.13
N ASP A 25 21.14 -9.51 -2.82
CA ASP A 25 20.17 -9.13 -3.83
C ASP A 25 20.49 -7.74 -4.41
N LYS A 26 20.80 -7.71 -5.70
CA LYS A 26 21.18 -6.49 -6.42
C LYS A 26 20.11 -5.41 -6.34
N GLU A 27 18.83 -5.76 -6.51
CA GLU A 27 17.75 -4.76 -6.53
C GLU A 27 17.56 -4.12 -5.15
N ILE A 28 17.64 -4.93 -4.09
CA ILE A 28 17.51 -4.43 -2.72
C ILE A 28 18.73 -3.60 -2.34
N ARG A 29 19.95 -4.06 -2.68
CA ARG A 29 21.18 -3.32 -2.40
C ARG A 29 21.17 -1.94 -3.05
N GLU A 30 20.84 -1.84 -4.33
CA GLU A 30 20.75 -0.56 -5.06
C GLU A 30 19.68 0.36 -4.46
N ALA A 31 18.56 -0.19 -4.00
CA ALA A 31 17.51 0.59 -3.36
C ALA A 31 17.95 1.17 -2.01
N ILE A 32 18.65 0.38 -1.19
CA ILE A 32 19.20 0.82 0.09
C ILE A 32 20.28 1.87 -0.11
N GLU A 33 21.20 1.64 -1.04
CA GLU A 33 22.28 2.56 -1.35
C GLU A 33 21.73 3.90 -1.84
N TYR A 34 20.73 3.90 -2.71
CA TYR A 34 20.03 5.11 -3.14
C TYR A 34 19.40 5.88 -1.97
N ASP A 35 18.65 5.19 -1.11
CA ASP A 35 17.97 5.82 0.03
C ASP A 35 18.98 6.39 1.05
N LEU A 36 20.10 5.69 1.29
CA LEU A 36 21.17 6.16 2.17
C LEU A 36 21.92 7.36 1.59
N LEU A 37 22.25 7.32 0.30
CA LEU A 37 22.90 8.43 -0.42
C LEU A 37 22.02 9.69 -0.41
N THR A 38 20.70 9.53 -0.47
CA THR A 38 19.74 10.63 -0.36
C THR A 38 19.81 11.32 1.01
N ILE A 39 20.22 10.60 2.05
CA ILE A 39 20.42 11.09 3.42
C ILE A 39 21.89 11.52 3.65
N GLY A 40 22.76 11.35 2.64
CA GLY A 40 24.18 11.69 2.72
C GLY A 40 25.04 10.67 3.47
N ILE A 41 24.59 9.41 3.53
CA ILE A 41 25.31 8.31 4.17
C ILE A 41 25.72 7.31 3.09
N ASP A 42 26.97 6.86 3.11
CA ASP A 42 27.43 5.81 2.20
C ASP A 42 27.19 4.43 2.82
N LEU A 43 26.80 3.45 2.02
CA LEU A 43 26.74 2.05 2.43
C LEU A 43 28.16 1.52 2.74
N GLY A 44 29.20 2.08 2.08
CA GLY A 44 30.60 1.82 2.36
C GLY A 44 31.01 2.10 3.82
N ASP A 45 30.29 3.01 4.50
CA ASP A 45 30.55 3.36 5.90
C ASP A 45 30.34 2.20 6.87
N LEU A 46 29.60 1.17 6.44
CA LEU A 46 29.43 -0.07 7.20
C LEU A 46 30.74 -0.87 7.29
N TYR A 47 31.59 -0.80 6.27
CA TYR A 47 32.87 -1.49 6.20
C TYR A 47 33.99 -0.68 6.86
N THR A 48 33.93 0.66 6.81
CA THR A 48 34.91 1.55 7.45
C THR A 48 34.64 1.75 8.95
N SER A 49 33.60 1.09 9.50
CA SER A 49 33.17 1.19 10.90
C SER A 49 32.64 2.58 11.32
N GLN A 50 32.39 3.48 10.38
CA GLN A 50 31.72 4.76 10.67
C GLN A 50 30.21 4.57 10.86
N LEU A 51 29.63 3.57 10.20
CA LEU A 51 28.22 3.18 10.35
C LEU A 51 28.10 1.84 11.08
N THR A 52 27.70 1.89 12.35
CA THR A 52 27.47 0.66 13.12
C THR A 52 26.25 -0.10 12.61
N ILE A 53 26.24 -1.43 12.72
CA ILE A 53 25.09 -2.29 12.37
C ILE A 53 23.81 -1.83 13.08
N ARG A 54 23.93 -1.40 14.34
CA ARG A 54 22.81 -0.84 15.10
C ARG A 54 22.25 0.42 14.43
N ARG A 55 23.12 1.36 14.06
CA ARG A 55 22.72 2.62 13.41
C ARG A 55 22.14 2.39 12.03
N PHE A 56 22.74 1.49 11.25
CA PHE A 56 22.19 1.03 9.98
C PHE A 56 20.78 0.45 10.12
N ARG A 57 20.56 -0.43 11.11
CA ARG A 57 19.22 -0.97 11.41
C ARG A 57 18.23 0.15 11.73
N VAL A 58 18.60 1.12 12.58
CA VAL A 58 17.74 2.25 12.95
C VAL A 58 17.38 3.08 11.72
N LEU A 59 18.34 3.34 10.83
CA LEU A 59 18.12 4.07 9.58
C LEU A 59 17.12 3.32 8.69
N ILE A 60 17.34 2.04 8.42
CA ILE A 60 16.43 1.24 7.59
C ILE A 60 15.02 1.19 8.17
N THR A 61 14.89 1.03 9.49
CA THR A 61 13.57 1.02 10.14
C THR A 61 12.88 2.38 10.17
N GLY A 62 13.67 3.46 10.06
CA GLY A 62 13.19 4.84 10.10
C GLY A 62 13.06 5.49 8.72
N LEU A 63 13.26 4.74 7.63
CA LEU A 63 13.08 5.27 6.29
C LEU A 63 11.60 5.65 6.07
N PRO A 64 11.34 6.73 5.30
CA PRO A 64 9.97 7.10 4.97
C PRO A 64 9.30 5.99 4.16
N GLY A 65 7.98 5.82 4.30
CA GLY A 65 7.24 4.77 3.59
C GLY A 65 7.23 4.91 2.05
N SER A 66 7.67 6.05 1.53
CA SER A 66 7.92 6.33 0.12
C SER A 66 9.32 5.93 -0.37
N SER A 67 10.18 5.40 0.51
CA SER A 67 11.55 5.04 0.16
C SER A 67 11.61 3.95 -0.90
N ARG A 68 12.69 3.97 -1.69
CA ARG A 68 12.89 3.01 -2.78
C ARG A 68 13.03 1.59 -2.24
N PHE A 69 13.68 1.42 -1.09
CA PHE A 69 13.77 0.16 -0.37
C PHE A 69 12.39 -0.42 -0.05
N HIS A 70 11.50 0.37 0.57
CA HIS A 70 10.15 -0.08 0.89
C HIS A 70 9.33 -0.43 -0.35
N ALA A 71 9.49 0.30 -1.45
CA ALA A 71 8.82 -0.01 -2.71
C ALA A 71 9.27 -1.36 -3.32
N VAL A 72 10.58 -1.66 -3.29
CA VAL A 72 11.14 -2.92 -3.80
C VAL A 72 10.71 -4.10 -2.93
N VAL A 73 10.82 -3.97 -1.61
CA VAL A 73 10.40 -5.01 -0.66
C VAL A 73 8.91 -5.33 -0.83
N ARG A 74 8.06 -4.30 -0.96
CA ARG A 74 6.62 -4.47 -1.19
C ARG A 74 6.33 -5.26 -2.47
N ARG A 75 6.91 -4.85 -3.60
CA ARG A 75 6.74 -5.54 -4.90
C ARG A 75 7.16 -7.01 -4.82
N ARG A 76 8.19 -7.32 -4.04
CA ARG A 76 8.66 -8.70 -3.87
C ARG A 76 7.69 -9.53 -3.04
N LEU A 77 7.22 -9.00 -1.91
CA LEU A 77 6.24 -9.66 -1.06
C LEU A 77 4.93 -9.94 -1.81
N GLU A 78 4.49 -8.99 -2.65
CA GLU A 78 3.35 -9.16 -3.57
C GLU A 78 3.55 -10.32 -4.55
N LYS A 79 4.73 -10.40 -5.20
CA LYS A 79 5.08 -11.50 -6.11
C LYS A 79 5.11 -12.86 -5.43
N GLU A 80 5.55 -12.90 -4.17
CA GLU A 80 5.66 -14.14 -3.38
C GLU A 80 4.32 -14.57 -2.76
N GLY A 81 3.23 -13.80 -2.98
CA GLY A 81 1.90 -14.09 -2.45
C GLY A 81 1.83 -14.01 -0.91
N VAL A 82 2.86 -13.45 -0.27
CA VAL A 82 2.91 -13.24 1.17
C VAL A 82 2.15 -11.95 1.46
N GLN A 83 0.95 -12.08 2.01
CA GLN A 83 0.26 -10.95 2.62
C GLN A 83 1.17 -10.39 3.72
N ALA A 84 1.73 -9.20 3.49
CA ALA A 84 2.71 -8.58 4.38
C ALA A 84 2.13 -8.43 5.80
N THR A 85 2.97 -8.51 6.83
CA THR A 85 2.50 -8.45 8.23
C THR A 85 1.92 -7.06 8.56
N PRO A 86 1.14 -6.85 9.66
CA PRO A 86 0.43 -5.59 9.96
C PRO A 86 1.27 -4.30 10.06
N ILE A 87 2.61 -4.39 10.08
CA ILE A 87 3.53 -3.24 10.02
C ILE A 87 4.02 -2.97 8.58
N GLU A 88 3.97 -4.00 7.72
CA GLU A 88 4.44 -4.00 6.32
C GLU A 88 3.27 -3.96 5.32
N GLN A 89 2.08 -4.41 5.74
CA GLN A 89 0.79 -3.90 5.29
C GLN A 89 0.60 -2.53 5.92
N LEU A 90 1.25 -1.51 5.36
CA LEU A 90 0.49 -0.28 5.21
C LEU A 90 -0.39 -0.55 3.98
N PRO A 91 -1.72 -0.72 4.15
CA PRO A 91 -2.62 -0.67 3.01
C PRO A 91 -2.45 0.70 2.35
N GLY A 92 -3.14 0.97 1.27
CA GLY A 92 -3.40 2.37 0.88
C GLY A 92 -4.14 3.19 1.97
N ASP A 93 -4.14 2.80 3.25
CA ASP A 93 -4.93 3.29 4.38
C ASP A 93 -4.36 4.48 5.15
N HIS A 94 -3.26 5.07 4.70
CA HIS A 94 -2.89 6.42 5.15
C HIS A 94 -2.66 7.25 3.90
N TRP A 95 -3.77 7.66 3.29
CA TRP A 95 -3.75 8.98 2.70
C TRP A 95 -3.08 9.91 3.71
N SER A 96 -2.03 10.60 3.27
CA SER A 96 -1.48 11.67 4.08
C SER A 96 -2.57 12.70 4.34
N THR A 97 -2.42 13.54 5.36
CA THR A 97 -3.37 14.63 5.61
C THR A 97 -3.58 15.47 4.33
N THR A 98 -2.52 15.66 3.55
CA THR A 98 -2.57 16.33 2.25
C THR A 98 -3.46 15.58 1.25
N ASP A 99 -3.33 14.26 1.14
CA ASP A 99 -4.15 13.45 0.22
C ASP A 99 -5.63 13.50 0.59
N HIS A 100 -5.94 13.45 1.89
CA HIS A 100 -7.31 13.65 2.39
C HIS A 100 -7.88 15.02 2.03
N LEU A 101 -7.06 16.08 2.14
CA LEU A 101 -7.48 17.44 1.81
C LEU A 101 -7.68 17.61 0.30
N VAL A 102 -6.73 17.16 -0.52
CA VAL A 102 -6.82 17.26 -1.98
C VAL A 102 -8.03 16.51 -2.51
N ALA A 103 -8.27 15.29 -2.05
CA ALA A 103 -9.46 14.54 -2.45
C ALA A 103 -10.76 15.21 -2.00
N THR A 104 -10.79 15.82 -0.81
CA THR A 104 -11.95 16.59 -0.37
C THR A 104 -12.21 17.81 -1.26
N VAL A 105 -11.16 18.53 -1.65
CA VAL A 105 -11.27 19.65 -2.58
C VAL A 105 -11.81 19.18 -3.93
N ALA A 106 -11.29 18.08 -4.46
CA ALA A 106 -11.76 17.48 -5.71
C ALA A 106 -13.26 17.12 -5.64
N ASP A 107 -13.69 16.39 -4.60
CA ASP A 107 -15.09 16.00 -4.39
C ASP A 107 -16.01 17.23 -4.32
N LYS A 108 -15.57 18.33 -3.68
CA LYS A 108 -16.36 19.56 -3.55
C LYS A 108 -16.46 20.34 -4.86
N ILE A 109 -15.38 20.40 -5.64
CA ILE A 109 -15.39 21.06 -6.95
C ILE A 109 -16.32 20.31 -7.90
N GLU A 110 -16.22 19.00 -7.96
CA GLU A 110 -17.08 18.18 -8.81
C GLU A 110 -18.57 18.34 -8.44
N ALA A 111 -18.88 18.35 -7.13
CA ALA A 111 -20.23 18.62 -6.64
C ALA A 111 -20.73 20.04 -7.02
N LEU A 112 -19.88 21.06 -6.93
CA LEU A 112 -20.23 22.43 -7.30
C LEU A 112 -20.48 22.57 -8.80
N MET A 113 -19.62 21.97 -9.63
CA MET A 113 -19.81 21.95 -11.09
C MET A 113 -21.10 21.23 -11.48
N TRP A 114 -21.38 20.10 -10.83
CA TRP A 114 -22.66 19.41 -10.98
C TRP A 114 -23.82 20.32 -10.56
N MET A 115 -23.74 20.99 -9.40
CA MET A 115 -24.76 21.91 -8.91
C MET A 115 -25.07 23.07 -9.86
N GLN A 116 -24.05 23.59 -10.54
CA GLN A 116 -24.18 24.72 -11.47
C GLN A 116 -24.62 24.30 -12.87
N ALA A 117 -24.47 23.02 -13.24
CA ALA A 117 -24.96 22.51 -14.52
C ALA A 117 -26.48 22.63 -14.63
N ASP A 118 -26.97 22.93 -15.84
CA ASP A 118 -28.39 23.08 -16.15
C ASP A 118 -29.16 21.80 -15.72
N PRO A 119 -30.21 21.91 -14.89
CA PRO A 119 -31.00 20.77 -14.44
C PRO A 119 -31.49 19.83 -15.55
N GLN A 120 -31.70 20.35 -16.77
CA GLN A 120 -32.16 19.52 -17.89
C GLN A 120 -31.04 18.73 -18.59
N SER A 121 -29.78 19.19 -18.50
CA SER A 121 -28.64 18.54 -19.14
C SER A 121 -27.69 17.87 -18.14
N ARG A 122 -28.01 17.96 -16.85
CA ARG A 122 -27.15 17.48 -15.77
C ARG A 122 -27.27 15.97 -15.60
N GLY A 123 -26.13 15.28 -15.71
CA GLY A 123 -26.02 13.84 -15.49
C GLY A 123 -26.23 13.43 -14.02
N SER A 124 -25.92 12.16 -13.71
CA SER A 124 -26.02 11.63 -12.34
C SER A 124 -25.15 12.40 -11.34
N GLU A 125 -25.56 12.41 -10.07
CA GLU A 125 -24.75 12.96 -8.96
C GLU A 125 -23.36 12.32 -8.97
N PRO A 126 -22.28 13.13 -8.86
CA PRO A 126 -20.92 12.63 -8.89
C PRO A 126 -20.66 11.70 -7.69
N ASN A 127 -19.89 10.64 -7.94
CA ASN A 127 -19.53 9.68 -6.91
C ASN A 127 -18.18 10.09 -6.30
N TRP A 128 -18.17 10.31 -4.98
CA TRP A 128 -16.96 10.72 -4.28
C TRP A 128 -15.86 9.68 -4.38
N LEU A 129 -14.61 10.16 -4.36
CA LEU A 129 -13.45 9.28 -4.40
C LEU A 129 -13.49 8.29 -3.21
N PRO A 130 -13.31 6.98 -3.46
CA PRO A 130 -13.29 6.00 -2.37
C PRO A 130 -12.09 6.27 -1.47
N ARG A 131 -12.36 6.50 -0.18
CA ARG A 131 -11.32 6.78 0.79
C ARG A 131 -10.85 5.50 1.46
N PRO A 132 -9.56 5.37 1.71
CA PRO A 132 -9.04 4.27 2.51
C PRO A 132 -9.67 4.24 3.91
N GLY A 133 -10.02 3.06 4.42
CA GLY A 133 -10.76 2.88 5.67
C GLY A 133 -12.24 3.33 5.66
N GLN A 134 -12.76 3.88 4.55
CA GLN A 134 -14.18 4.21 4.41
C GLN A 134 -14.85 3.32 3.38
N ALA A 135 -16.04 2.82 3.71
CA ALA A 135 -16.83 2.06 2.74
C ALA A 135 -17.17 2.95 1.53
N ALA A 136 -16.88 2.46 0.33
CA ALA A 136 -17.23 3.16 -0.91
C ALA A 136 -18.74 3.46 -0.90
N ARG A 137 -19.09 4.73 -1.14
CA ARG A 137 -20.49 5.14 -1.19
C ARG A 137 -21.13 4.43 -2.38
N LYS A 138 -22.14 3.58 -2.11
CA LYS A 138 -22.84 2.85 -3.17
C LYS A 138 -23.48 3.87 -4.13
N PRO A 139 -23.25 3.77 -5.45
CA PRO A 139 -23.89 4.67 -6.40
C PRO A 139 -25.42 4.52 -6.28
N LYS A 140 -26.14 5.64 -6.15
CA LYS A 140 -27.61 5.69 -6.18
C LYS A 140 -28.08 5.32 -7.59
N GLY A 141 -28.16 4.01 -7.86
CA GLY A 141 -28.55 3.45 -9.14
C GLY A 141 -28.30 1.94 -9.25
N ALA A 142 -27.34 1.41 -8.50
CA ALA A 142 -27.01 -0.02 -8.54
C ALA A 142 -28.17 -0.93 -8.10
N LYS A 143 -29.06 -0.45 -7.20
CA LYS A 143 -30.21 -1.24 -6.74
C LYS A 143 -31.29 -1.45 -7.82
N ALA A 144 -31.36 -0.58 -8.83
CA ALA A 144 -32.39 -0.68 -9.87
C ALA A 144 -32.13 -1.84 -10.85
N TRP A 145 -30.86 -2.12 -11.17
CA TRP A 145 -30.49 -3.21 -12.07
C TRP A 145 -30.62 -4.60 -11.43
N PHE A 146 -30.26 -4.77 -10.15
CA PHE A 146 -30.45 -6.05 -9.46
C PHE A 146 -31.93 -6.38 -9.20
N ALA A 147 -32.77 -5.37 -8.94
CA ALA A 147 -34.21 -5.53 -8.82
C ALA A 147 -34.87 -5.89 -10.18
N ALA A 148 -34.40 -5.27 -11.28
CA ALA A 148 -34.87 -5.60 -12.63
C ALA A 148 -34.43 -7.01 -13.11
N LEU A 149 -33.35 -7.54 -12.55
CA LEU A 149 -32.83 -8.89 -12.84
C LEU A 149 -33.35 -9.98 -11.89
N GLY A 150 -34.12 -9.63 -10.86
CA GLY A 150 -34.72 -10.60 -9.93
C GLY A 150 -33.75 -11.33 -9.00
N ILE A 151 -32.54 -10.80 -8.78
CA ILE A 151 -31.47 -11.45 -7.99
C ILE A 151 -31.26 -10.70 -6.65
N GLY A 152 -32.31 -10.56 -5.85
CA GLY A 152 -32.18 -9.95 -4.52
C GLY A 152 -33.37 -10.22 -3.60
N ASP A 153 -33.07 -10.65 -2.37
CA ASP A 153 -34.05 -10.94 -1.31
C ASP A 153 -34.84 -9.69 -0.92
N ALA A 154 -36.14 -9.89 -0.67
CA ALA A 154 -37.07 -8.86 -0.25
C ALA A 154 -36.63 -8.21 1.08
N PRO A 155 -36.81 -6.89 1.25
CA PRO A 155 -36.50 -6.23 2.50
C PRO A 155 -37.47 -6.72 3.59
N THR A 156 -36.97 -7.43 4.59
CA THR A 156 -37.66 -7.60 5.87
C THR A 156 -37.73 -6.25 6.56
N GLU A 157 -38.95 -5.75 6.75
CA GLU A 157 -39.26 -4.58 7.57
C GLU A 157 -38.87 -4.82 9.03
N THR A 158 -38.07 -3.90 9.59
CA THR A 158 -38.12 -3.45 10.98
C THR A 158 -37.60 -2.02 11.06
#